data_AF-A0A7Z9KVQ0-F1
#
_entry.id   AF-A0A7Z9KVQ0-F1
#
_cell.length_a   1.000
_cell.length_b   1.000
_cell.length_c   1.000
_cell.angle_alpha   90.00
_cell.angle_beta   90.00
_cell.angle_gamma   90.00
#
_symmetry.space_group_name_H-M   'P 1'
#
loop_
_entity.id
_entity.type
_entity.pdbx_description
1 polymer ?
#
loop_
_entity_poly.entity_id
_entity_poly.type
_entity_poly.pdbx_seq_one_letter_code
_entity_poly.pdbx_strand_id
1 'polypeptide(L)'
;GKTVYLSQGHGFYWSAVLGRWATQRGNTHGIVEDLVGAEGINHYLIPLLLNAGATVFPMREFDMNVVREVVDQSQALLTGEWSDGPGGYDPSKTVLQSGQNPFEGGHTLITNAGPEVTATARFEFDLEGSRKYALYASWSAAPDRVPDVHFRVHHGNTVSEIRVDQRRHGKTWMYLGHFPASLTHVEVTNQSDHVGTVSIDAIRAGGGLGLIERGSGAPPAAAPTSMRPRWEECSRYTAQYQGAPTSVYDSSSGGDHKDDVGNRARYAAWQHEEGEDAVFVSWHSNAPEGGTGTSTYVYGPNSPNGSYNFTGTQGSDALAQNVHNSIVNAIKDEWDPNWKDRGIRSVWFGELNPKSNPEMPAVLVEKAFHATEYDANYLAEPRFRFTLARA
;
A
#
# COMPACT_ATOMS: atom_id res chain seq x y z
N GLY A 1 16.41 3.56 -6.01
CA GLY A 1 16.44 3.99 -4.60
C GLY A 1 16.18 2.80 -3.70
N LYS A 2 15.91 3.02 -2.42
CA LYS A 2 15.39 1.95 -1.55
C LYS A 2 13.93 1.64 -1.89
N THR A 3 13.51 0.40 -1.64
CA THR A 3 12.11 0.00 -1.61
C THR A 3 11.60 0.07 -0.17
N VAL A 4 10.43 0.68 0.05
CA VAL A 4 9.86 0.85 1.38
C VAL A 4 8.44 0.28 1.40
N TYR A 5 8.26 -0.79 2.16
CA TYR A 5 6.95 -1.37 2.44
C TYR A 5 6.37 -0.70 3.69
N LEU A 6 5.22 -0.05 3.55
CA LEU A 6 4.62 0.77 4.60
C LEU A 6 3.31 0.19 5.11
N SER A 7 3.27 -0.18 6.38
CA SER A 7 2.02 -0.51 7.06
C SER A 7 1.40 0.74 7.68
N GLN A 8 0.19 1.07 7.22
CA GLN A 8 -0.58 2.25 7.63
C GLN A 8 -1.37 2.07 8.94
N GLY A 9 -0.95 1.17 9.83
CA GLY A 9 -1.74 0.75 10.98
C GLY A 9 -2.99 -0.04 10.56
N HIS A 10 -3.90 -0.27 11.51
CA HIS A 10 -5.15 -1.01 11.31
C HIS A 10 -6.14 -0.29 10.39
N GLY A 11 -7.23 -0.95 9.98
CA GLY A 11 -8.28 -0.37 9.14
C GLY A 11 -9.61 -1.06 9.39
N PHE A 12 -10.65 -0.60 8.68
CA PHE A 12 -11.94 -1.29 8.71
C PHE A 12 -11.79 -2.74 8.27
N TYR A 13 -12.35 -3.65 9.06
CA TYR A 13 -12.42 -5.08 8.77
C TYR A 13 -13.83 -5.61 9.07
N TRP A 14 -14.17 -6.73 8.45
CA TRP A 14 -15.40 -7.44 8.73
C TRP A 14 -15.31 -8.20 10.05
N SER A 15 -16.10 -7.81 11.03
CA SER A 15 -16.22 -8.56 12.28
C SER A 15 -17.40 -9.52 12.18
N ALA A 16 -17.10 -10.81 12.01
CA ALA A 16 -18.11 -11.87 12.04
C ALA A 16 -18.86 -11.92 13.40
N VAL A 17 -18.18 -11.58 14.49
CA VAL A 17 -18.78 -11.51 15.84
C VAL A 17 -19.80 -10.38 15.95
N LEU A 18 -19.54 -9.24 15.32
CA LEU A 18 -20.45 -8.09 15.33
C LEU A 18 -21.45 -8.10 14.16
N GLY A 19 -21.25 -8.97 13.17
CA GLY A 19 -22.02 -8.99 11.91
C GLY A 19 -21.88 -7.71 11.09
N ARG A 20 -20.79 -6.94 11.24
CA ARG A 20 -20.59 -5.65 10.56
C ARG A 20 -19.12 -5.31 10.34
N TRP A 21 -18.89 -4.35 9.44
CA TRP A 21 -17.61 -3.66 9.30
C TRP A 21 -17.32 -2.80 10.54
N ALA A 22 -16.11 -2.93 11.09
CA ALA A 22 -15.68 -2.20 12.28
C ALA A 22 -14.17 -1.89 12.21
N THR A 23 -13.76 -0.88 12.97
CA THR A 23 -12.36 -0.62 13.28
C THR A 23 -11.93 -1.45 14.49
N GLN A 24 -10.62 -1.66 14.66
CA GLN A 24 -10.07 -2.36 15.82
C GLN A 24 -10.27 -1.56 17.10
N ARG A 25 -10.09 -0.24 17.02
CA ARG A 25 -10.33 0.69 18.12
C ARG A 25 -11.48 1.65 17.79
N GLY A 26 -12.21 2.04 18.82
CA GLY A 26 -13.24 3.07 18.69
C GLY A 26 -12.62 4.47 18.61
N ASN A 27 -13.48 5.47 18.40
CA ASN A 27 -13.08 6.87 18.55
C ASN A 27 -12.67 7.14 20.00
N THR A 28 -11.43 7.58 20.21
CA THR A 28 -10.88 7.97 21.51
C THR A 28 -10.28 9.35 21.35
N HIS A 29 -10.67 10.31 22.19
CA HIS A 29 -10.17 11.70 22.15
C HIS A 29 -10.30 12.37 20.76
N GLY A 30 -11.35 12.05 20.01
CA GLY A 30 -11.62 12.64 18.69
C GLY A 30 -10.87 12.00 17.52
N ILE A 31 -10.04 10.97 17.77
CA ILE A 31 -9.30 10.24 16.73
C ILE A 31 -9.65 8.75 16.73
N VAL A 32 -9.47 8.11 15.59
CA VAL A 32 -9.53 6.65 15.44
C VAL A 32 -8.15 6.18 15.02
N GLU A 33 -7.53 5.30 15.82
CA GLU A 33 -6.19 4.75 15.57
C GLU A 33 -6.01 4.26 14.12
N ASP A 34 -6.97 3.44 13.68
CA ASP A 34 -7.05 2.82 12.35
C ASP A 34 -7.01 3.86 11.19
N LEU A 35 -7.40 5.11 11.44
CA LEU A 35 -7.49 6.17 10.43
C LEU A 35 -6.39 7.22 10.57
N VAL A 36 -6.11 7.69 11.78
CA VAL A 36 -5.08 8.73 12.02
C VAL A 36 -3.68 8.26 11.61
N GLY A 37 -3.43 6.95 11.74
CA GLY A 37 -2.22 6.29 11.23
C GLY A 37 -2.08 6.43 9.72
N ALA A 38 -3.12 6.02 8.99
CA ALA A 38 -3.19 6.08 7.54
C ALA A 38 -3.15 7.49 6.99
N GLU A 39 -3.87 8.44 7.58
CA GLU A 39 -3.86 9.84 7.15
C GLU A 39 -2.45 10.44 7.21
N GLY A 40 -1.71 10.18 8.30
CA GLY A 40 -0.33 10.66 8.44
C GLY A 40 0.61 10.08 7.38
N ILE A 41 0.43 8.79 7.04
CA ILE A 41 1.24 8.13 6.02
C ILE A 41 0.88 8.62 4.61
N ASN A 42 -0.41 8.60 4.29
CA ASN A 42 -0.91 8.88 2.95
C ASN A 42 -0.66 10.35 2.56
N HIS A 43 -0.87 11.29 3.48
CA HIS A 43 -0.68 12.71 3.20
C HIS A 43 0.79 13.16 3.24
N TYR A 44 1.63 12.53 4.06
CA TYR A 44 2.98 13.05 4.33
C TYR A 44 4.09 12.07 3.99
N LEU A 45 4.12 10.88 4.61
CA LEU A 45 5.28 9.99 4.47
C LEU A 45 5.43 9.41 3.06
N ILE A 46 4.35 8.93 2.44
CA ILE A 46 4.43 8.38 1.07
C ILE A 46 4.95 9.47 0.10
N PRO A 47 4.38 10.70 0.05
CA PRO A 47 4.93 11.76 -0.78
C PRO A 47 6.40 12.10 -0.50
N LEU A 48 6.81 12.14 0.78
CA LEU A 48 8.20 12.44 1.16
C LEU A 48 9.17 11.36 0.66
N LEU A 49 8.81 10.08 0.81
CA LEU A 49 9.64 8.96 0.34
C LEU A 49 9.74 8.91 -1.19
N LEU A 50 8.62 9.12 -1.89
CA LEU A 50 8.60 9.19 -3.36
C LEU A 50 9.50 10.35 -3.84
N ASN A 51 9.41 11.52 -3.22
CA ASN A 51 10.26 12.68 -3.54
C ASN A 51 11.75 12.43 -3.22
N ALA A 52 12.05 11.54 -2.26
CA ALA A 52 13.41 11.09 -1.97
C ALA A 52 13.93 10.02 -2.94
N GLY A 53 13.12 9.61 -3.93
CA GLY A 53 13.49 8.60 -4.93
C GLY A 53 13.35 7.15 -4.45
N ALA A 54 12.55 6.91 -3.42
CA ALA A 54 12.19 5.56 -2.98
C ALA A 54 11.05 4.98 -3.82
N THR A 55 11.06 3.66 -3.99
CA THR A 55 9.88 2.90 -4.43
C THR A 55 9.05 2.59 -3.19
N VAL A 56 7.75 2.90 -3.19
CA VAL A 56 6.91 2.76 -1.99
C VAL A 56 5.75 1.80 -2.27
N PHE A 57 5.62 0.78 -1.42
CA PHE A 57 4.53 -0.19 -1.45
C PHE A 57 3.70 -0.05 -0.16
N PRO A 58 2.56 0.64 -0.20
CA PRO A 58 1.68 0.71 0.94
C PRO A 58 0.91 -0.60 1.10
N MET A 59 0.74 -1.05 2.34
CA MET A 59 0.01 -2.29 2.66
C MET A 59 -1.51 -2.10 2.61
N ARG A 60 -1.97 -0.85 2.50
CA ARG A 60 -3.35 -0.44 2.23
C ARG A 60 -3.38 0.53 1.05
N GLU A 61 -4.51 0.60 0.35
CA GLU A 61 -4.73 1.69 -0.62
C GLU A 61 -4.44 3.05 0.02
N PHE A 62 -3.78 3.94 -0.71
CA PHE A 62 -3.37 5.24 -0.18
C PHE A 62 -4.01 6.41 -0.93
N ASP A 63 -4.59 6.15 -2.10
CA ASP A 63 -5.42 7.12 -2.77
C ASP A 63 -6.75 7.27 -2.01
N MET A 64 -6.97 8.48 -1.50
CA MET A 64 -8.14 8.81 -0.68
C MET A 64 -9.38 9.19 -1.50
N ASN A 65 -9.32 9.09 -2.84
CA ASN A 65 -10.47 9.31 -3.72
C ASN A 65 -11.43 8.10 -3.74
N VAL A 66 -12.73 8.38 -3.70
CA VAL A 66 -13.79 7.37 -3.84
C VAL A 66 -14.05 6.96 -5.30
N VAL A 67 -13.49 7.71 -6.24
CA VAL A 67 -13.56 7.39 -7.67
C VAL A 67 -12.55 6.29 -7.96
N ARG A 68 -12.96 5.34 -8.80
CA ARG A 68 -12.08 4.36 -9.44
C ARG A 68 -12.54 4.19 -10.87
N GLU A 69 -11.71 4.64 -11.79
CA GLU A 69 -11.86 4.39 -13.22
C GLU A 69 -10.79 3.39 -13.65
N VAL A 70 -11.20 2.36 -14.37
CA VAL A 70 -10.29 1.35 -14.92
C VAL A 70 -10.55 1.26 -16.41
N VAL A 71 -9.49 1.39 -17.20
CA VAL A 71 -9.50 1.20 -18.65
C VAL A 71 -8.69 -0.05 -18.94
N ASP A 72 -9.36 -1.09 -19.40
CA ASP A 72 -8.74 -2.36 -19.79
C ASP A 72 -8.14 -2.27 -21.21
N GLN A 73 -7.20 -3.15 -21.55
CA GLN A 73 -6.58 -3.21 -22.88
C GLN A 73 -7.63 -3.44 -23.98
N SER A 74 -8.73 -4.13 -23.67
CA SER A 74 -9.84 -4.34 -24.62
C SER A 74 -10.57 -3.04 -24.99
N GLN A 75 -10.37 -1.97 -24.21
CA GLN A 75 -10.91 -0.63 -24.46
C GLN A 75 -9.85 0.33 -25.02
N ALA A 76 -8.59 -0.09 -25.10
CA ALA A 76 -7.49 0.76 -25.56
C ALA A 76 -7.54 0.97 -27.08
N LEU A 77 -7.17 2.18 -27.52
CA LEU A 77 -6.96 2.47 -28.93
C LEU A 77 -5.56 2.00 -29.33
N LEU A 78 -5.49 0.93 -30.12
CA LEU A 78 -4.24 0.29 -30.51
C LEU A 78 -3.76 0.76 -31.89
N THR A 79 -2.44 0.91 -32.04
CA THR A 79 -1.76 1.00 -33.33
C THR A 79 -0.65 -0.04 -33.40
N GLY A 80 -0.31 -0.47 -34.62
CA GLY A 80 0.67 -1.53 -34.84
C GLY A 80 0.14 -2.93 -34.52
N GLU A 81 1.05 -3.90 -34.50
CA GLU A 81 0.72 -5.30 -34.26
C GLU A 81 0.76 -5.63 -32.76
N TRP A 82 -0.33 -6.23 -32.27
CA TRP A 82 -0.47 -6.73 -30.91
C TRP A 82 -0.96 -8.17 -30.95
N SER A 83 -0.45 -9.02 -30.06
CA SER A 83 -0.87 -10.41 -29.91
C SER A 83 -1.33 -10.69 -28.49
N ASP A 84 -2.19 -11.70 -28.33
CA ASP A 84 -2.63 -12.16 -27.01
C ASP A 84 -1.45 -12.56 -26.13
N GLY A 85 -1.49 -12.12 -24.88
CA GLY A 85 -0.56 -12.48 -23.83
C GLY A 85 -1.18 -13.34 -22.72
N PRO A 86 -0.40 -13.66 -21.68
CA PRO A 86 -0.91 -14.34 -20.48
C PRO A 86 -2.02 -13.55 -19.78
N GLY A 87 -2.69 -14.20 -18.80
CA GLY A 87 -3.80 -13.62 -18.06
C GLY A 87 -3.51 -12.24 -17.44
N GLY A 88 -4.57 -11.48 -17.20
CA GLY A 88 -4.54 -10.09 -16.73
C GLY A 88 -5.77 -9.75 -15.88
N TYR A 89 -5.96 -8.45 -15.60
CA TYR A 89 -7.05 -7.94 -14.80
C TYR A 89 -8.42 -8.21 -15.45
N ASP A 90 -9.38 -8.67 -14.67
CA ASP A 90 -10.76 -8.87 -15.13
C ASP A 90 -11.66 -7.69 -14.71
N PRO A 91 -11.98 -6.74 -15.61
CA PRO A 91 -12.81 -5.59 -15.27
C PRO A 91 -14.27 -5.96 -14.98
N SER A 92 -14.73 -7.17 -15.33
CA SER A 92 -16.08 -7.65 -15.01
C SER A 92 -16.28 -7.93 -13.52
N LYS A 93 -15.18 -8.10 -12.76
CA LYS A 93 -15.21 -8.30 -11.31
C LYS A 93 -15.41 -6.98 -10.57
N THR A 94 -16.66 -6.53 -10.52
CA THR A 94 -17.05 -5.33 -9.76
C THR A 94 -17.16 -5.59 -8.25
N VAL A 95 -17.23 -6.85 -7.83
CA VAL A 95 -17.16 -7.32 -6.44
C VAL A 95 -16.32 -8.60 -6.42
N LEU A 96 -15.49 -8.78 -5.39
CA LEU A 96 -14.61 -9.94 -5.22
C LEU A 96 -15.02 -10.75 -3.98
N GLN A 97 -15.25 -12.04 -4.16
CA GLN A 97 -15.42 -13.00 -3.07
C GLN A 97 -14.07 -13.38 -2.46
N SER A 98 -14.04 -13.84 -1.21
CA SER A 98 -12.81 -14.37 -0.62
C SER A 98 -12.23 -15.48 -1.51
N GLY A 99 -10.92 -15.45 -1.76
CA GLY A 99 -10.24 -16.40 -2.63
C GLY A 99 -10.21 -16.04 -4.11
N GLN A 100 -10.99 -15.06 -4.57
CA GLN A 100 -10.94 -14.63 -5.96
C GLN A 100 -9.76 -13.68 -6.19
N ASN A 101 -8.93 -14.01 -7.18
CA ASN A 101 -7.86 -13.17 -7.68
C ASN A 101 -8.36 -12.35 -8.90
N PRO A 102 -8.30 -11.01 -8.86
CA PRO A 102 -8.78 -10.19 -9.98
C PRO A 102 -7.94 -10.33 -11.26
N PHE A 103 -6.75 -10.92 -11.22
CA PHE A 103 -5.84 -11.07 -12.36
C PHE A 103 -5.83 -12.45 -13.03
N GLU A 104 -6.84 -13.28 -12.72
CA GLU A 104 -6.98 -14.64 -13.29
C GLU A 104 -8.05 -14.73 -14.39
N GLY A 105 -8.96 -13.75 -14.48
CA GLY A 105 -10.09 -13.77 -15.43
C GLY A 105 -9.90 -12.93 -16.70
N GLY A 106 -8.93 -12.02 -16.72
CA GLY A 106 -8.64 -11.15 -17.86
C GLY A 106 -7.48 -11.67 -18.72
N HIS A 107 -7.03 -10.86 -19.67
CA HIS A 107 -5.89 -11.15 -20.54
C HIS A 107 -5.10 -9.88 -20.87
N THR A 108 -3.82 -10.07 -21.15
CA THR A 108 -2.93 -9.00 -21.58
C THR A 108 -2.74 -9.03 -23.10
N LEU A 109 -2.25 -7.93 -23.66
CA LEU A 109 -1.68 -7.91 -25.01
C LEU A 109 -0.17 -7.70 -24.94
N ILE A 110 0.53 -8.19 -25.96
CA ILE A 110 1.99 -8.10 -26.09
C ILE A 110 2.35 -7.59 -27.48
N THR A 111 3.43 -6.81 -27.55
CA THR A 111 4.08 -6.42 -28.81
C THR A 111 5.59 -6.46 -28.68
N ASN A 112 6.30 -6.60 -29.81
CA ASN A 112 7.76 -6.57 -29.83
C ASN A 112 8.26 -5.14 -29.59
N ALA A 113 9.27 -5.01 -28.74
CA ALA A 113 9.90 -3.73 -28.46
C ALA A 113 11.01 -3.42 -29.49
N GLY A 114 11.30 -2.13 -29.68
CA GLY A 114 12.37 -1.68 -30.55
C GLY A 114 12.70 -0.20 -30.37
N PRO A 115 13.78 0.31 -31.00
CA PRO A 115 14.23 1.69 -30.81
C PRO A 115 13.27 2.75 -31.39
N GLU A 116 12.43 2.35 -32.36
CA GLU A 116 11.42 3.19 -32.98
C GLU A 116 10.02 2.80 -32.50
N VAL A 117 9.12 3.79 -32.39
CA VAL A 117 7.71 3.53 -32.08
C VAL A 117 7.03 2.92 -33.30
N THR A 118 6.66 1.64 -33.21
CA THR A 118 5.90 0.94 -34.26
C THR A 118 4.56 0.40 -33.77
N ALA A 119 4.33 0.39 -32.45
CA ALA A 119 3.06 0.04 -31.84
C ALA A 119 2.79 0.91 -30.60
N THR A 120 1.54 1.33 -30.43
CA THR A 120 1.08 2.10 -29.28
C THR A 120 -0.26 1.57 -28.75
N ALA A 121 -0.51 1.77 -27.47
CA ALA A 121 -1.81 1.56 -26.84
C ALA A 121 -2.20 2.80 -26.04
N ARG A 122 -3.36 3.38 -26.37
CA ARG A 122 -3.88 4.57 -25.71
C ARG A 122 -5.10 4.22 -24.84
N PHE A 123 -4.98 4.47 -23.54
CA PHE A 123 -6.02 4.29 -22.54
C PHE A 123 -6.64 5.65 -22.22
N GLU A 124 -7.90 5.86 -22.59
CA GLU A 124 -8.58 7.15 -22.44
C GLU A 124 -9.37 7.23 -21.14
N PHE A 125 -9.26 8.36 -20.44
CA PHE A 125 -9.92 8.63 -19.17
C PHE A 125 -10.81 9.85 -19.26
N ASP A 126 -11.90 9.86 -18.49
CA ASP A 126 -12.78 11.02 -18.29
C ASP A 126 -12.93 11.32 -16.80
N LEU A 127 -11.88 11.90 -16.22
CA LEU A 127 -11.83 12.19 -14.79
C LEU A 127 -12.45 13.55 -14.48
N GLU A 128 -13.48 13.55 -13.63
CA GLU A 128 -14.14 14.77 -13.18
C GLU A 128 -13.52 15.37 -11.91
N GLY A 129 -13.67 16.68 -11.73
CA GLY A 129 -13.37 17.37 -10.47
C GLY A 129 -12.01 18.05 -10.44
N SER A 130 -11.55 18.39 -9.23
CA SER A 130 -10.33 19.19 -9.00
C SER A 130 -9.23 18.44 -8.25
N ARG A 131 -9.44 17.15 -7.98
CA ARG A 131 -8.50 16.32 -7.22
C ARG A 131 -7.41 15.73 -8.12
N LYS A 132 -6.34 15.26 -7.49
CA LYS A 132 -5.36 14.38 -8.13
C LYS A 132 -5.75 12.93 -7.84
N TYR A 133 -5.49 12.04 -8.79
CA TYR A 133 -5.75 10.61 -8.71
C TYR A 133 -4.43 9.86 -8.77
N ALA A 134 -4.25 8.86 -7.91
CA ALA A 134 -3.21 7.88 -8.08
C ALA A 134 -3.51 7.07 -9.35
N LEU A 135 -2.54 7.03 -10.24
CA LEU A 135 -2.58 6.23 -11.46
C LEU A 135 -1.79 4.95 -11.22
N TYR A 136 -2.38 3.82 -11.58
CA TYR A 136 -1.80 2.49 -11.48
C TYR A 136 -1.85 1.80 -12.84
N ALA A 137 -0.89 0.94 -13.13
CA ALA A 137 -0.93 0.04 -14.27
C ALA A 137 -0.70 -1.41 -13.84
N SER A 138 -1.22 -2.34 -14.62
CA SER A 138 -0.95 -3.78 -14.55
C SER A 138 -0.34 -4.25 -15.87
N TRP A 139 0.38 -5.37 -15.82
CA TRP A 139 0.99 -6.04 -16.98
C TRP A 139 1.28 -7.51 -16.65
N SER A 140 1.62 -8.30 -17.67
CA SER A 140 2.18 -9.65 -17.45
C SER A 140 3.70 -9.58 -17.36
N ALA A 141 4.25 -9.92 -16.19
CA ALA A 141 5.70 -9.98 -16.00
C ALA A 141 6.29 -11.27 -16.56
N ALA A 142 7.40 -11.13 -17.28
CA ALA A 142 8.18 -12.25 -17.81
C ALA A 142 9.64 -11.82 -18.09
N PRO A 143 10.60 -12.75 -18.10
CA PRO A 143 12.02 -12.43 -18.33
C PRO A 143 12.34 -11.76 -19.68
N ASP A 144 11.48 -11.96 -20.68
CA ASP A 144 11.57 -11.38 -22.03
C ASP A 144 10.86 -10.02 -22.17
N ARG A 145 10.30 -9.48 -21.08
CA ARG A 145 9.79 -8.10 -21.05
C ARG A 145 10.94 -7.11 -21.00
N VAL A 146 10.73 -5.94 -21.59
CA VAL A 146 11.73 -4.87 -21.52
C VAL A 146 11.72 -4.17 -20.16
N PRO A 147 12.88 -3.70 -19.67
CA PRO A 147 13.02 -3.05 -18.36
C PRO A 147 12.61 -1.57 -18.34
N ASP A 148 12.22 -1.01 -19.48
CA ASP A 148 12.08 0.42 -19.70
C ASP A 148 10.83 0.76 -20.53
N VAL A 149 9.71 0.06 -20.32
CA VAL A 149 8.46 0.35 -21.04
C VAL A 149 8.07 1.81 -20.85
N HIS A 150 7.80 2.50 -21.96
CA HIS A 150 7.48 3.92 -21.96
C HIS A 150 5.99 4.16 -21.77
N PHE A 151 5.64 4.80 -20.64
CA PHE A 151 4.32 5.37 -20.40
C PHE A 151 4.41 6.89 -20.58
N ARG A 152 3.53 7.44 -21.42
CA ARG A 152 3.32 8.88 -21.59
C ARG A 152 1.95 9.25 -21.05
N VAL A 153 1.92 10.02 -19.98
CA VAL A 153 0.70 10.42 -19.29
C VAL A 153 0.34 11.83 -19.71
N HIS A 154 -0.74 11.98 -20.49
CA HIS A 154 -1.16 13.26 -21.07
C HIS A 154 -2.21 13.95 -20.18
N HIS A 155 -1.86 15.10 -19.61
CA HIS A 155 -2.74 15.87 -18.73
C HIS A 155 -2.65 17.38 -19.01
N GLY A 156 -3.80 17.99 -19.31
CA GLY A 156 -3.85 19.38 -19.80
C GLY A 156 -2.96 19.57 -21.04
N ASN A 157 -2.04 20.53 -20.99
CA ASN A 157 -1.04 20.78 -22.03
C ASN A 157 0.34 20.13 -21.72
N THR A 158 0.38 19.18 -20.79
CA THR A 158 1.62 18.55 -20.30
C THR A 158 1.63 17.06 -20.58
N VAL A 159 2.82 16.51 -20.83
CA VAL A 159 3.06 15.08 -20.90
C VAL A 159 4.09 14.72 -19.85
N SER A 160 3.77 13.75 -19.00
CA SER A 160 4.72 13.16 -18.05
C SER A 160 5.19 11.81 -18.58
N GLU A 161 6.50 11.60 -18.64
CA GLU A 161 7.10 10.36 -19.13
C GLU A 161 7.56 9.49 -17.96
N ILE A 162 7.21 8.20 -18.00
CA ILE A 162 7.54 7.22 -16.99
C ILE A 162 8.09 5.97 -17.68
N ARG A 163 9.14 5.39 -17.10
CA ARG A 163 9.75 4.14 -17.57
C ARG A 163 9.59 3.07 -16.50
N VAL A 164 9.13 1.89 -16.88
CA VAL A 164 8.80 0.80 -15.96
C VAL A 164 9.46 -0.50 -16.38
N ASP A 165 10.02 -1.23 -15.41
CA ASP A 165 10.54 -2.57 -15.60
C ASP A 165 9.42 -3.60 -15.55
N GLN A 166 9.00 -4.09 -16.71
CA GLN A 166 7.92 -5.08 -16.80
C GLN A 166 8.38 -6.52 -16.56
N ARG A 167 9.63 -6.76 -16.19
CA ARG A 167 10.10 -8.11 -15.82
C ARG A 167 9.65 -8.53 -14.42
N ARG A 168 9.09 -7.60 -13.65
CA ARG A 168 8.79 -7.72 -12.21
C ARG A 168 7.37 -7.25 -11.91
N HIS A 169 6.84 -7.62 -10.75
CA HIS A 169 5.58 -7.09 -10.18
C HIS A 169 4.34 -7.25 -11.08
N GLY A 170 4.36 -8.21 -12.01
CA GLY A 170 3.25 -8.44 -12.93
C GLY A 170 2.01 -8.95 -12.23
N LYS A 171 0.83 -8.73 -12.83
CA LYS A 171 -0.48 -9.10 -12.28
C LYS A 171 -0.75 -8.49 -10.90
N THR A 172 -0.31 -7.25 -10.72
CA THR A 172 -0.59 -6.40 -9.56
C THR A 172 -0.86 -4.97 -10.04
N TRP A 173 -1.44 -4.13 -9.18
CA TRP A 173 -1.57 -2.69 -9.45
C TRP A 173 -0.31 -1.94 -9.02
N MET A 174 0.44 -1.47 -10.00
CA MET A 174 1.69 -0.75 -9.80
C MET A 174 1.52 0.74 -9.96
N TYR A 175 1.89 1.50 -8.95
CA TYR A 175 1.73 2.95 -8.90
C TYR A 175 2.66 3.66 -9.88
N LEU A 176 2.11 4.55 -10.69
CA LEU A 176 2.83 5.35 -11.69
C LEU A 176 3.01 6.82 -11.27
N GLY A 177 2.08 7.36 -10.49
CA GLY A 177 2.11 8.78 -10.12
C GLY A 177 0.75 9.31 -9.70
N HIS A 178 0.71 10.56 -9.22
CA HIS A 178 -0.52 11.29 -8.97
C HIS A 178 -0.74 12.33 -10.06
N PHE A 179 -1.86 12.24 -10.75
CA PHE A 179 -2.19 13.09 -11.89
C PHE A 179 -3.47 13.90 -11.65
N PRO A 180 -3.55 15.14 -12.14
CA PRO A 180 -4.76 15.95 -12.01
C PRO A 180 -5.92 15.34 -12.79
N ALA A 181 -7.15 15.75 -12.46
CA ALA A 181 -8.35 15.41 -13.22
C ALA A 181 -8.27 15.76 -14.72
N SER A 182 -7.40 16.69 -15.12
CA SER A 182 -7.15 16.99 -16.53
C SER A 182 -6.37 15.90 -17.28
N LEU A 183 -6.09 14.75 -16.66
CA LEU A 183 -5.61 13.54 -17.33
C LEU A 183 -6.63 13.14 -18.40
N THR A 184 -6.16 13.04 -19.65
CA THR A 184 -7.01 12.64 -20.78
C THR A 184 -6.74 11.21 -21.21
N HIS A 185 -5.47 10.81 -21.24
CA HIS A 185 -5.08 9.46 -21.59
C HIS A 185 -3.67 9.12 -21.14
N VAL A 186 -3.40 7.82 -21.15
CA VAL A 186 -2.06 7.25 -21.03
C VAL A 186 -1.74 6.53 -22.34
N GLU A 187 -0.64 6.89 -22.97
CA GLU A 187 -0.08 6.20 -24.13
C GLU A 187 1.07 5.31 -23.68
N VAL A 188 0.99 4.01 -23.98
CA VAL A 188 2.08 3.05 -23.82
C VAL A 188 2.68 2.81 -25.20
N THR A 189 4.01 2.93 -25.33
CA THR A 189 4.70 2.68 -26.60
C THR A 189 5.61 1.48 -26.49
N ASN A 190 5.86 0.81 -27.63
CA ASN A 190 6.85 -0.27 -27.70
C ASN A 190 8.31 0.22 -27.82
N GLN A 191 8.55 1.52 -27.66
CA GLN A 191 9.89 2.10 -27.74
C GLN A 191 10.77 1.67 -26.56
N SER A 192 11.89 1.00 -26.85
CA SER A 192 12.86 0.54 -25.87
C SER A 192 14.25 0.43 -26.50
N ASP A 193 15.28 0.66 -25.69
CA ASP A 193 16.67 0.39 -26.06
C ASP A 193 17.04 -1.10 -25.89
N HIS A 194 16.09 -1.93 -25.44
CA HIS A 194 16.25 -3.34 -25.17
C HIS A 194 15.46 -4.21 -26.16
N VAL A 195 16.03 -5.37 -26.49
CA VAL A 195 15.31 -6.42 -27.22
C VAL A 195 14.40 -7.15 -26.24
N GLY A 196 13.14 -7.31 -26.62
CA GLY A 196 12.14 -7.99 -25.81
C GLY A 196 10.75 -7.58 -26.22
N THR A 197 9.85 -7.57 -25.26
CA THR A 197 8.43 -7.30 -25.49
C THR A 197 7.86 -6.33 -24.47
N VAL A 198 6.79 -5.63 -24.87
CA VAL A 198 5.96 -4.80 -24.00
C VAL A 198 4.63 -5.51 -23.77
N SER A 199 4.16 -5.55 -22.52
CA SER A 199 2.85 -6.06 -22.16
C SER A 199 1.94 -4.95 -21.66
N ILE A 200 0.68 -4.97 -22.07
CA ILE A 200 -0.37 -4.09 -21.55
C ILE A 200 -1.53 -4.92 -21.00
N ASP A 201 -2.13 -4.45 -19.91
CA ASP A 201 -3.27 -5.10 -19.25
C ASP A 201 -4.37 -4.07 -18.99
N ALA A 202 -4.24 -3.29 -17.92
CA ALA A 202 -5.20 -2.27 -17.56
C ALA A 202 -4.53 -1.10 -16.85
N ILE A 203 -5.15 0.07 -16.93
CA ILE A 203 -4.73 1.26 -16.19
C ILE A 203 -5.89 1.73 -15.32
N ARG A 204 -5.59 2.03 -14.05
CA ARG A 204 -6.55 2.45 -13.03
C ARG A 204 -6.21 3.84 -12.52
N ALA A 205 -7.19 4.74 -12.52
CA ALA A 205 -7.12 6.02 -11.81
C ALA A 205 -8.02 5.97 -10.57
N GLY A 206 -7.48 6.28 -9.40
CA GLY A 206 -8.25 6.37 -8.17
C GLY A 206 -8.20 5.13 -7.26
N GLY A 207 -8.41 5.37 -5.96
CA GLY A 207 -8.51 4.32 -4.94
C GLY A 207 -9.85 3.58 -4.99
N GLY A 208 -10.96 4.30 -5.10
CA GLY A 208 -12.30 3.73 -5.17
C GLY A 208 -12.87 3.32 -3.82
N LEU A 209 -14.06 2.73 -3.86
CA LEU A 209 -14.68 2.07 -2.72
C LEU A 209 -14.18 0.63 -2.55
N GLY A 210 -14.43 0.07 -1.37
CA GLY A 210 -14.20 -1.33 -1.06
C GLY A 210 -15.00 -2.29 -1.94
N LEU A 211 -14.32 -3.35 -2.42
CA LEU A 211 -14.85 -4.30 -3.40
C LEU A 211 -14.95 -5.72 -2.86
N ILE A 212 -14.39 -6.00 -1.67
CA ILE A 212 -14.35 -7.35 -1.13
C ILE A 212 -15.66 -7.65 -0.40
N GLU A 213 -16.32 -8.74 -0.81
CA GLU A 213 -17.59 -9.17 -0.24
C GLU A 213 -17.40 -9.81 1.14
N ARG A 214 -18.21 -9.36 2.11
CA ARG A 214 -18.33 -9.91 3.45
C ARG A 214 -19.78 -9.80 3.95
N GLY A 215 -20.23 -10.82 4.70
CA GLY A 215 -21.45 -10.72 5.49
C GLY A 215 -22.78 -10.64 4.74
N SER A 216 -22.80 -11.03 3.46
CA SER A 216 -23.96 -11.08 2.55
C SER A 216 -24.80 -9.80 2.41
N GLY A 217 -24.37 -8.68 3.02
CA GLY A 217 -25.11 -7.42 3.05
C GLY A 217 -26.40 -7.44 3.86
N ALA A 218 -26.62 -8.47 4.67
CA ALA A 218 -27.77 -8.54 5.59
C ALA A 218 -27.49 -7.77 6.89
N PRO A 219 -28.51 -7.18 7.53
CA PRO A 219 -28.34 -6.48 8.80
C PRO A 219 -27.58 -7.33 9.84
N PRO A 220 -26.65 -6.73 10.62
CA PRO A 220 -26.44 -5.28 10.76
C PRO A 220 -25.54 -4.65 9.69
N ALA A 221 -25.05 -5.41 8.70
CA ALA A 221 -24.39 -4.83 7.54
C ALA A 221 -25.41 -4.23 6.58
N ALA A 222 -25.09 -3.06 6.03
CA ALA A 222 -25.96 -2.37 5.07
C ALA A 222 -25.70 -2.79 3.62
N ALA A 223 -24.56 -3.43 3.34
CA ALA A 223 -24.11 -3.78 2.00
C ALA A 223 -23.12 -4.97 2.05
N PRO A 224 -22.96 -5.71 0.94
CA PRO A 224 -22.04 -6.84 0.87
C PRO A 224 -20.56 -6.42 0.89
N THR A 225 -20.24 -5.14 0.63
CA THR A 225 -18.89 -4.58 0.80
C THR A 225 -18.88 -3.53 1.92
N SER A 226 -17.72 -2.97 2.25
CA SER A 226 -17.62 -1.93 3.29
C SER A 226 -18.35 -0.63 2.93
N MET A 227 -18.57 -0.38 1.64
CA MET A 227 -19.05 0.90 1.10
C MET A 227 -18.19 2.11 1.52
N ARG A 228 -16.96 1.86 1.97
CA ARG A 228 -15.99 2.87 2.40
C ARG A 228 -14.94 3.09 1.31
N PRO A 229 -14.31 4.27 1.28
CA PRO A 229 -13.08 4.45 0.51
C PRO A 229 -12.08 3.34 0.86
N ARG A 230 -11.44 2.71 -0.12
CA ARG A 230 -10.55 1.56 0.12
C ARG A 230 -9.38 1.89 1.02
N TRP A 231 -8.92 3.15 1.04
CA TRP A 231 -7.86 3.57 1.97
C TRP A 231 -8.25 3.40 3.44
N GLU A 232 -9.55 3.40 3.78
CA GLU A 232 -10.05 3.14 5.15
C GLU A 232 -10.05 1.65 5.50
N GLU A 233 -10.00 0.76 4.51
CA GLU A 233 -10.02 -0.69 4.70
C GLU A 233 -8.65 -1.21 5.18
N CYS A 234 -8.68 -2.33 5.89
CA CYS A 234 -7.48 -2.94 6.44
C CYS A 234 -6.65 -3.70 5.37
N SER A 235 -5.43 -4.12 5.72
CA SER A 235 -4.42 -4.58 4.74
C SER A 235 -4.86 -5.82 3.95
N ARG A 236 -5.65 -6.71 4.57
CA ARG A 236 -6.03 -7.99 3.93
C ARG A 236 -6.76 -7.81 2.60
N TYR A 237 -7.60 -6.78 2.50
CA TYR A 237 -8.41 -6.53 1.31
C TYR A 237 -7.59 -5.93 0.19
N THR A 238 -6.60 -5.10 0.54
CA THR A 238 -5.62 -4.59 -0.42
C THR A 238 -4.78 -5.73 -0.97
N ALA A 239 -4.27 -6.62 -0.12
CA ALA A 239 -3.50 -7.79 -0.56
C ALA A 239 -4.31 -8.68 -1.53
N GLN A 240 -5.58 -8.94 -1.25
CA GLN A 240 -6.45 -9.66 -2.19
C GLN A 240 -6.63 -8.91 -3.51
N TYR A 241 -6.92 -7.60 -3.46
CA TYR A 241 -7.11 -6.78 -4.66
C TYR A 241 -5.83 -6.66 -5.51
N GLN A 242 -4.68 -6.83 -4.88
CA GLN A 242 -3.37 -6.87 -5.52
C GLN A 242 -3.03 -8.23 -6.12
N GLY A 243 -3.91 -9.23 -5.98
CA GLY A 243 -3.74 -10.55 -6.59
C GLY A 243 -2.99 -11.56 -5.72
N ALA A 244 -2.71 -11.23 -4.45
CA ALA A 244 -2.06 -12.17 -3.55
C ALA A 244 -2.96 -13.39 -3.30
N PRO A 245 -2.40 -14.60 -3.15
CA PRO A 245 -3.19 -15.80 -2.82
C PRO A 245 -3.67 -15.78 -1.36
N THR A 246 -4.66 -16.63 -1.02
CA THR A 246 -5.22 -16.72 0.35
C THR A 246 -4.18 -17.08 1.41
N SER A 247 -3.11 -17.78 1.07
CA SER A 247 -1.98 -18.04 1.98
C SER A 247 -1.29 -16.77 2.49
N VAL A 248 -1.45 -15.64 1.80
CA VAL A 248 -0.94 -14.33 2.20
C VAL A 248 -1.94 -13.60 3.11
N TYR A 249 -3.19 -13.45 2.66
CA TYR A 249 -4.16 -12.52 3.28
C TYR A 249 -5.29 -13.18 4.08
N ASP A 250 -5.42 -14.51 4.06
CA ASP A 250 -6.48 -15.29 4.70
C ASP A 250 -5.91 -16.56 5.35
N SER A 251 -4.83 -16.38 6.11
CA SER A 251 -4.02 -17.50 6.64
C SER A 251 -4.30 -17.83 8.10
N SER A 252 -5.09 -17.01 8.80
CA SER A 252 -5.39 -17.17 10.21
C SER A 252 -6.80 -17.72 10.42
N SER A 253 -6.98 -18.56 11.45
CA SER A 253 -8.31 -19.02 11.87
C SER A 253 -9.09 -17.98 12.69
N GLY A 254 -8.53 -16.78 12.89
CA GLY A 254 -9.09 -15.75 13.77
C GLY A 254 -9.96 -14.71 13.07
N GLY A 255 -10.23 -14.89 11.77
CA GLY A 255 -11.01 -13.96 10.94
C GLY A 255 -10.26 -12.69 10.58
N ASP A 256 -10.97 -11.76 9.92
CA ASP A 256 -10.40 -10.58 9.26
C ASP A 256 -9.54 -9.68 10.14
N HIS A 257 -9.86 -9.59 11.42
CA HIS A 257 -9.03 -8.86 12.38
C HIS A 257 -7.64 -9.48 12.58
N LYS A 258 -7.55 -10.81 12.71
CA LYS A 258 -6.26 -11.49 12.89
C LYS A 258 -5.50 -11.60 11.58
N ASP A 259 -6.22 -11.76 10.47
CA ASP A 259 -5.62 -11.69 9.14
C ASP A 259 -5.02 -10.32 8.88
N ASP A 260 -5.69 -9.22 9.27
CA ASP A 260 -5.16 -7.87 9.14
C ASP A 260 -3.73 -7.76 9.70
N VAL A 261 -3.53 -8.13 10.97
CA VAL A 261 -2.21 -8.09 11.63
C VAL A 261 -1.18 -8.95 10.91
N GLY A 262 -1.50 -10.23 10.68
CA GLY A 262 -0.51 -11.18 10.17
C GLY A 262 -0.18 -11.00 8.68
N ASN A 263 -1.12 -10.51 7.87
CA ASN A 263 -0.93 -10.46 6.42
C ASN A 263 0.11 -9.44 6.00
N ARG A 264 0.27 -8.33 6.71
CA ARG A 264 1.17 -7.23 6.28
C ARG A 264 2.59 -7.70 5.99
N ALA A 265 3.16 -8.50 6.90
CA ALA A 265 4.49 -9.07 6.71
C ALA A 265 4.54 -10.04 5.51
N ARG A 266 3.52 -10.90 5.38
CA ARG A 266 3.42 -11.84 4.25
C ARG A 266 3.17 -11.14 2.92
N TYR A 267 2.39 -10.06 2.93
CA TYR A 267 2.06 -9.28 1.75
C TYR A 267 3.29 -8.50 1.28
N ALA A 268 4.02 -7.87 2.21
CA ALA A 268 5.31 -7.27 1.90
C ALA A 268 6.28 -8.30 1.29
N ALA A 269 6.43 -9.48 1.91
CA ALA A 269 7.30 -10.53 1.40
C ALA A 269 6.85 -11.12 0.04
N TRP A 270 5.53 -11.23 -0.20
CA TRP A 270 4.98 -11.70 -1.47
C TRP A 270 5.17 -10.68 -2.60
N GLN A 271 5.04 -9.38 -2.29
CA GLN A 271 5.25 -8.30 -3.25
C GLN A 271 6.74 -8.00 -3.47
N HIS A 272 7.62 -8.46 -2.58
CA HIS A 272 9.06 -8.29 -2.72
C HIS A 272 9.61 -9.15 -3.85
N GLU A 273 10.42 -8.53 -4.69
CA GLU A 273 11.08 -9.19 -5.82
C GLU A 273 12.58 -9.25 -5.55
N GLU A 274 13.23 -10.35 -5.97
CA GLU A 274 14.64 -10.60 -5.70
C GLU A 274 15.56 -9.43 -6.13
N GLY A 275 16.48 -9.05 -5.26
CA GLY A 275 17.47 -8.00 -5.51
C GLY A 275 17.01 -6.56 -5.19
N GLU A 276 15.79 -6.38 -4.66
CA GLU A 276 15.37 -5.08 -4.11
C GLU A 276 16.07 -4.76 -2.78
N ASP A 277 16.63 -3.56 -2.66
CA ASP A 277 17.13 -3.04 -1.39
C ASP A 277 15.97 -2.47 -0.57
N ALA A 278 15.34 -3.33 0.23
CA ALA A 278 14.04 -3.07 0.83
C ALA A 278 14.04 -3.00 2.37
N VAL A 279 13.11 -2.22 2.92
CA VAL A 279 12.77 -2.18 4.35
C VAL A 279 11.27 -2.20 4.57
N PHE A 280 10.83 -2.73 5.71
CA PHE A 280 9.45 -2.70 6.16
C PHE A 280 9.29 -1.79 7.38
N VAL A 281 8.40 -0.80 7.30
CA VAL A 281 8.10 0.12 8.39
C VAL A 281 6.60 0.08 8.68
N SER A 282 6.25 -0.31 9.90
CA SER A 282 4.88 -0.29 10.37
C SER A 282 4.64 0.87 11.33
N TRP A 283 3.54 1.59 11.14
CA TRP A 283 3.27 2.82 11.85
C TRP A 283 1.94 2.76 12.60
N HIS A 284 2.01 2.68 13.92
CA HIS A 284 0.89 2.49 14.84
C HIS A 284 0.84 3.58 15.91
N SER A 285 -0.22 3.59 16.72
CA SER A 285 -0.28 4.39 17.94
C SER A 285 -0.78 3.53 19.10
N ASN A 286 -0.42 3.91 20.32
CA ASN A 286 -0.40 2.97 21.43
C ASN A 286 -1.58 3.15 22.41
N ALA A 287 -1.80 2.12 23.21
CA ALA A 287 -2.78 2.02 24.29
C ALA A 287 -2.16 1.17 25.43
N PRO A 288 -2.71 1.15 26.66
CA PRO A 288 -3.94 1.78 27.15
C PRO A 288 -3.76 3.22 27.64
N GLU A 289 -4.84 3.80 28.15
CA GLU A 289 -4.90 5.07 28.90
C GLU A 289 -3.84 5.12 30.02
N GLY A 290 -3.29 6.31 30.26
CA GLY A 290 -2.21 6.56 31.22
C GLY A 290 -0.80 6.33 30.68
N GLY A 291 -0.64 5.77 29.47
CA GLY A 291 0.63 5.72 28.76
C GLY A 291 0.89 7.00 27.96
N THR A 292 2.15 7.41 27.84
CA THR A 292 2.60 8.51 26.96
C THR A 292 3.95 8.17 26.33
N GLY A 293 4.26 8.86 25.23
CA GLY A 293 5.56 8.83 24.57
C GLY A 293 5.70 7.85 23.42
N THR A 294 6.91 7.77 22.88
CA THR A 294 7.23 6.98 21.68
C THR A 294 8.00 5.71 22.01
N SER A 295 7.64 4.59 21.39
CA SER A 295 8.42 3.34 21.41
C SER A 295 8.56 2.77 20.00
N THR A 296 9.71 2.15 19.73
CA THR A 296 9.93 1.41 18.47
C THR A 296 10.21 -0.05 18.79
N TYR A 297 9.67 -0.94 17.97
CA TYR A 297 9.69 -2.36 18.18
C TYR A 297 10.40 -3.08 17.04
N VAL A 298 11.25 -4.04 17.41
CA VAL A 298 11.77 -5.10 16.55
C VAL A 298 11.18 -6.44 17.01
N TYR A 299 11.33 -7.48 16.20
CA TYR A 299 10.84 -8.80 16.60
C TYR A 299 11.71 -9.43 17.69
N GLY A 300 11.02 -10.04 18.66
CA GLY A 300 11.60 -10.87 19.71
C GLY A 300 10.59 -11.89 20.23
N PRO A 301 11.02 -12.92 20.99
CA PRO A 301 10.13 -13.96 21.47
C PRO A 301 9.30 -13.54 22.70
N ASN A 302 9.61 -12.39 23.29
CA ASN A 302 9.03 -11.94 24.56
C ASN A 302 7.73 -11.15 24.35
N SER A 303 6.92 -11.08 25.41
CA SER A 303 5.74 -10.21 25.46
C SER A 303 6.14 -8.72 25.47
N PRO A 304 5.21 -7.77 25.21
CA PRO A 304 5.53 -6.34 25.10
C PRO A 304 6.26 -5.70 26.30
N ASN A 305 6.12 -6.29 27.49
CA ASN A 305 6.76 -5.84 28.73
C ASN A 305 7.95 -6.72 29.16
N GLY A 306 8.38 -7.67 28.33
CA GLY A 306 9.53 -8.52 28.61
C GLY A 306 10.87 -7.82 28.34
N SER A 307 11.95 -8.49 28.72
CA SER A 307 13.31 -8.03 28.43
C SER A 307 13.57 -7.97 26.93
N TYR A 308 14.45 -7.06 26.50
CA TYR A 308 14.89 -7.01 25.12
C TYR A 308 15.62 -8.31 24.73
N ASN A 309 15.18 -8.94 23.66
CA ASN A 309 15.75 -10.14 23.04
C ASN A 309 15.46 -10.10 21.54
N PHE A 310 16.40 -9.57 20.77
CA PHE A 310 16.26 -9.42 19.34
C PHE A 310 16.44 -10.76 18.62
N THR A 311 15.40 -11.17 17.88
CA THR A 311 15.44 -12.36 17.01
C THR A 311 14.75 -12.07 15.67
N GLY A 312 14.74 -10.81 15.24
CA GLY A 312 14.13 -10.37 13.99
C GLY A 312 15.07 -10.49 12.80
N THR A 313 14.57 -10.10 11.62
CA THR A 313 15.33 -10.07 10.38
C THR A 313 16.56 -9.17 10.52
N GLN A 314 17.69 -9.61 9.97
CA GLN A 314 18.98 -8.91 10.10
C GLN A 314 18.86 -7.43 9.71
N GLY A 315 19.47 -6.53 10.50
CA GLY A 315 19.46 -5.08 10.26
C GLY A 315 18.23 -4.35 10.81
N SER A 316 17.22 -5.06 11.33
CA SER A 316 16.03 -4.44 11.93
C SER A 316 16.36 -3.62 13.18
N ASP A 317 17.35 -4.03 13.96
CA ASP A 317 17.86 -3.31 15.14
C ASP A 317 18.53 -1.98 14.77
N ALA A 318 19.38 -1.98 13.74
CA ALA A 318 19.97 -0.75 13.21
C ALA A 318 18.92 0.17 12.59
N LEU A 319 17.96 -0.38 11.83
CA LEU A 319 16.83 0.37 11.30
C LEU A 319 16.01 1.00 12.44
N ALA A 320 15.71 0.24 13.49
CA ALA A 320 14.97 0.72 14.65
C ALA A 320 15.70 1.86 15.35
N GLN A 321 17.02 1.76 15.50
CA GLN A 321 17.83 2.81 16.13
C GLN A 321 17.75 4.13 15.36
N ASN A 322 17.88 4.07 14.03
CA ASN A 322 17.82 5.25 13.18
C ASN A 322 16.42 5.88 13.21
N VAL A 323 15.37 5.08 12.95
CA VAL A 323 13.98 5.56 12.93
C VAL A 323 13.56 6.13 14.29
N HIS A 324 13.87 5.42 15.38
CA HIS A 324 13.49 5.85 16.72
C HIS A 324 14.16 7.17 17.12
N ASN A 325 15.48 7.27 16.91
CA ASN A 325 16.22 8.47 17.27
C ASN A 325 15.76 9.69 16.46
N SER A 326 15.55 9.54 15.15
CA SER A 326 15.05 10.64 14.33
C SER A 326 13.71 11.16 14.84
N ILE A 327 12.75 10.25 15.09
CA ILE A 327 11.41 10.61 15.56
C ILE A 327 11.47 11.28 16.93
N VAL A 328 12.13 10.66 17.91
CA VAL A 328 12.18 11.18 19.28
C VAL A 328 12.88 12.54 19.34
N ASN A 329 13.99 12.70 18.60
CA ASN A 329 14.71 13.98 18.56
C ASN A 329 13.84 15.06 17.91
N ALA A 330 13.18 14.78 16.78
CA ALA A 330 12.30 15.74 16.13
C ALA A 330 11.13 16.18 17.02
N ILE A 331 10.53 15.26 17.78
CA ILE A 331 9.46 15.60 18.74
C ILE A 331 10.03 16.48 19.86
N LYS A 332 11.19 16.12 20.43
CA LYS A 332 11.80 16.89 21.52
C LYS A 332 12.21 18.30 21.11
N ASP A 333 12.70 18.44 19.88
CA ASP A 333 13.18 19.72 19.36
C ASP A 333 12.01 20.65 18.98
N GLU A 334 10.91 20.11 18.44
CA GLU A 334 9.82 20.92 17.86
C GLU A 334 8.57 21.05 18.74
N TRP A 335 8.33 20.12 19.68
CA TRP A 335 7.04 19.99 20.36
C TRP A 335 7.16 19.95 21.88
N ASP A 336 7.90 18.98 22.42
CA ASP A 336 8.01 18.79 23.86
C ASP A 336 9.43 18.31 24.25
N PRO A 337 10.30 19.17 24.80
CA PRO A 337 11.66 18.77 25.16
C PRO A 337 11.70 17.68 26.25
N ASN A 338 10.60 17.51 27.00
CA ASN A 338 10.45 16.45 27.99
C ASN A 338 9.71 15.22 27.44
N TRP A 339 9.54 15.11 26.12
CA TRP A 339 8.83 14.02 25.50
C TRP A 339 9.38 12.67 25.96
N LYS A 340 8.45 11.79 26.35
CA LYS A 340 8.80 10.50 26.95
C LYS A 340 9.34 9.56 25.88
N ASP A 341 10.66 9.44 25.87
CA ASP A 341 11.36 8.39 25.15
C ASP A 341 11.19 7.05 25.88
N ARG A 342 10.48 6.11 25.27
CA ARG A 342 10.24 4.77 25.85
C ARG A 342 11.22 3.71 25.32
N GLY A 343 12.16 4.12 24.48
CA GLY A 343 13.20 3.33 23.89
C GLY A 343 12.73 2.33 22.84
N ILE A 344 13.71 1.55 22.39
CA ILE A 344 13.54 0.45 21.46
C ILE A 344 13.30 -0.84 22.25
N ARG A 345 12.35 -1.65 21.80
CA ARG A 345 11.90 -2.89 22.46
C ARG A 345 11.86 -4.04 21.46
N SER A 346 11.87 -5.27 21.97
CA SER A 346 11.64 -6.47 21.16
C SER A 346 10.33 -7.12 21.57
N VAL A 347 9.52 -7.57 20.63
CA VAL A 347 8.19 -8.13 20.93
C VAL A 347 7.75 -9.17 19.91
N TRP A 348 6.90 -10.09 20.36
CA TRP A 348 6.27 -11.10 19.51
C TRP A 348 5.08 -10.54 18.73
N PHE A 349 5.33 -9.62 17.79
CA PHE A 349 4.31 -9.08 16.89
C PHE A 349 4.31 -9.80 15.55
N GLY A 350 3.12 -10.15 15.06
CA GLY A 350 2.93 -10.83 13.78
C GLY A 350 3.47 -10.03 12.58
N GLU A 351 3.32 -8.70 12.62
CA GLU A 351 3.81 -7.78 11.58
C GLU A 351 5.33 -7.73 11.44
N LEU A 352 6.07 -8.16 12.47
CA LEU A 352 7.53 -8.16 12.48
C LEU A 352 8.12 -9.57 12.38
N ASN A 353 7.26 -10.59 12.24
CA ASN A 353 7.70 -11.97 12.37
C ASN A 353 8.60 -12.39 11.19
N PRO A 354 9.87 -12.77 11.43
CA PRO A 354 10.80 -13.16 10.38
C PRO A 354 10.37 -14.44 9.65
N LYS A 355 9.45 -15.24 10.22
CA LYS A 355 8.86 -16.38 9.49
C LYS A 355 7.93 -15.94 8.36
N SER A 356 7.40 -14.72 8.40
CA SER A 356 6.52 -14.15 7.37
C SER A 356 7.25 -13.14 6.47
N ASN A 357 8.33 -12.54 6.96
CA ASN A 357 9.20 -11.64 6.20
C ASN A 357 10.68 -11.88 6.58
N PRO A 358 11.33 -12.91 6.01
CA PRO A 358 12.69 -13.30 6.38
C PRO A 358 13.79 -12.44 5.75
N GLU A 359 13.45 -11.64 4.73
CA GLU A 359 14.44 -11.00 3.86
C GLU A 359 14.60 -9.51 4.16
N MET A 360 13.52 -8.82 4.57
CA MET A 360 13.55 -7.37 4.76
C MET A 360 13.66 -6.99 6.25
N PRO A 361 14.60 -6.10 6.63
CA PRO A 361 14.60 -5.46 7.93
C PRO A 361 13.24 -4.80 8.24
N ALA A 362 12.71 -5.03 9.43
CA ALA A 362 11.35 -4.66 9.80
C ALA A 362 11.28 -3.97 11.17
N VAL A 363 10.57 -2.85 11.23
CA VAL A 363 10.31 -2.12 12.48
C VAL A 363 8.84 -1.73 12.61
N LEU A 364 8.35 -1.65 13.85
CA LEU A 364 7.04 -1.07 14.16
C LEU A 364 7.24 0.12 15.09
N VAL A 365 6.68 1.27 14.73
CA VAL A 365 6.74 2.49 15.53
C VAL A 365 5.39 2.73 16.18
N GLU A 366 5.38 2.76 17.50
CA GLU A 366 4.29 3.30 18.31
C GLU A 366 4.61 4.77 18.60
N LYS A 367 4.11 5.67 17.75
CA LYS A 367 4.47 7.11 17.73
C LYS A 367 4.10 7.83 19.02
N ALA A 368 2.88 7.61 19.50
CA ALA A 368 2.32 8.21 20.70
C ALA A 368 1.10 7.38 21.14
N PHE A 369 0.53 7.65 22.30
CA PHE A 369 -0.64 6.93 22.83
C PHE A 369 -1.96 7.59 22.40
N HIS A 370 -2.71 6.96 21.49
CA HIS A 370 -4.04 7.45 21.10
C HIS A 370 -5.07 7.33 22.23
N ALA A 371 -4.81 6.44 23.21
CA ALA A 371 -5.71 6.22 24.33
C ALA A 371 -5.58 7.29 25.42
N THR A 372 -4.52 8.11 25.42
CA THR A 372 -4.26 9.12 26.46
C THR A 372 -4.41 10.51 25.87
N GLU A 373 -5.25 11.37 26.47
CA GLU A 373 -5.63 12.68 25.91
C GLU A 373 -4.42 13.56 25.54
N TYR A 374 -3.39 13.57 26.38
CA TYR A 374 -2.17 14.35 26.14
C TYR A 374 -1.52 14.00 24.79
N ASP A 375 -1.23 12.72 24.55
CA ASP A 375 -0.62 12.23 23.32
C ASP A 375 -1.59 12.30 22.13
N ALA A 376 -2.88 12.01 22.36
CA ALA A 376 -3.92 12.05 21.33
C ALA A 376 -4.11 13.45 20.72
N ASN A 377 -3.98 14.51 21.53
CA ASN A 377 -4.01 15.88 21.05
C ASN A 377 -2.89 16.17 20.03
N TYR A 378 -1.68 15.63 20.24
CA TYR A 378 -0.61 15.73 19.24
C TYR A 378 -0.92 14.89 17.99
N LEU A 379 -1.45 13.67 18.14
CA LEU A 379 -1.80 12.82 17.00
C LEU A 379 -2.86 13.44 16.09
N ALA A 380 -3.80 14.21 16.64
CA ALA A 380 -4.81 14.94 15.87
C ALA A 380 -4.19 16.08 15.03
N GLU A 381 -3.10 16.70 15.50
CA GLU A 381 -2.46 17.85 14.86
C GLU A 381 -1.74 17.47 13.54
N PRO A 382 -2.16 18.02 12.40
CA PRO A 382 -1.51 17.76 11.10
C PRO A 382 -0.01 18.05 11.09
N ARG A 383 0.44 19.14 11.73
CA ARG A 383 1.87 19.49 11.76
C ARG A 383 2.69 18.47 12.53
N PHE A 384 2.16 17.90 13.62
CA PHE A 384 2.84 16.86 14.39
C PHE A 384 3.01 15.60 13.54
N ARG A 385 1.96 15.16 12.85
CA ARG A 385 2.03 14.03 11.91
C ARG A 385 3.04 14.26 10.78
N PHE A 386 3.15 15.49 10.29
CA PHE A 386 4.20 15.86 9.32
C PHE A 386 5.61 15.79 9.93
N THR A 387 5.82 16.30 11.15
CA THR A 387 7.11 16.18 11.87
C THR A 387 7.51 14.70 11.98
N LEU A 388 6.58 13.83 12.38
CA LEU A 388 6.83 12.39 12.48
C LEU A 388 7.13 11.74 11.12
N ALA A 389 6.47 12.16 10.03
CA ALA A 389 6.69 11.62 8.69
C ALA A 389 8.03 12.04 8.07
N ARG A 390 8.50 13.24 8.45
CA ARG A 390 9.76 13.82 7.97
C ARG A 390 10.98 13.24 8.67
N ALA A 391 10.84 12.92 9.96
CA ALA A 391 11.86 12.28 10.77
C ALA A 391 12.05 10.81 10.37
#